data_AF-A0A832BNQ5-F1
#
_entry.id   AF-A0A832BNQ5-F1
#
_cell.length_a   1.000
_cell.length_b   1.000
_cell.length_c   1.000
_cell.angle_alpha   90.00
_cell.angle_beta   90.00
_cell.angle_gamma   90.00
#
_symmetry.space_group_name_H-M   'P 1'
#
loop_
_entity.id
_entity.type
_entity.pdbx_description
1 polymer ?
#
loop_
_entity_poly.entity_id
_entity_poly.type
_entity_poly.pdbx_seq_one_letter_code
_entity_poly.pdbx_strand_id
1 'polypeptide(L)'
;PSYLLLLAGSYVSYKFLVPYLYSFSSGNPFYSAERTVMNALKLSFSLGFLLQIPLAIFLLDKFRIVSYETMRALRLPLYLVLIALIFNSSADLGGLTMIVLLLSFFIMFELSLFVLGLSKR
;
A
#
# COMPACT_ATOMS: atom_id res chain seq x y z
N PRO A 1 -3.15 -11.79 -14.65
CA PRO A 1 -3.85 -10.53 -14.26
C PRO A 1 -3.24 -9.85 -13.01
N SER A 2 -3.11 -10.55 -11.87
CA SER A 2 -2.53 -10.00 -10.63
C SER A 2 -1.07 -9.55 -10.76
N TYR A 3 -0.26 -10.31 -11.51
CA TYR A 3 1.13 -9.94 -11.82
C TYR A 3 1.24 -8.63 -12.62
N LEU A 4 0.33 -8.39 -13.57
CA LEU A 4 0.32 -7.13 -14.34
C LEU A 4 -0.03 -5.94 -13.46
N LEU A 5 -0.96 -6.10 -12.52
CA LEU A 5 -1.31 -5.09 -11.53
C LEU A 5 -0.14 -4.78 -10.58
N LEU A 6 0.60 -5.81 -10.16
CA LEU A 6 1.81 -5.61 -9.36
C LEU A 6 2.85 -4.79 -10.13
N LEU A 7 3.15 -5.20 -11.37
CA LEU A 7 4.17 -4.55 -12.19
C LEU A 7 3.76 -3.11 -12.56
N ALA A 8 2.51 -2.90 -12.93
CA ALA A 8 1.97 -1.57 -13.20
C ALA A 8 2.01 -0.69 -11.94
N GLY A 9 1.62 -1.24 -10.79
CA GLY A 9 1.68 -0.56 -9.51
C GLY A 9 3.10 -0.16 -9.13
N SER A 10 4.04 -1.10 -9.17
CA SER A 10 5.46 -0.84 -8.90
C SER A 10 6.04 0.19 -9.88
N TYR A 11 5.69 0.13 -11.17
CA TYR A 11 6.14 1.10 -12.18
C TYR A 11 5.59 2.50 -11.91
N VAL A 12 4.29 2.63 -11.60
CA VAL A 12 3.66 3.91 -11.25
C VAL A 12 4.28 4.47 -9.98
N SER A 13 4.51 3.62 -8.97
CA SER A 13 5.15 4.03 -7.73
C SER A 13 6.58 4.51 -7.96
N TYR A 14 7.38 3.80 -8.75
CA TYR A 14 8.74 4.20 -9.08
C TYR A 14 8.78 5.50 -9.89
N LYS A 15 7.89 5.68 -10.86
CA LYS A 15 7.92 6.82 -11.79
C LYS A 15 7.32 8.11 -11.21
N PHE A 16 6.34 8.00 -10.32
CA PHE A 16 5.61 9.17 -9.81
C PHE A 16 5.78 9.35 -8.30
N LEU A 17 5.52 8.31 -7.50
CA LEU A 17 5.53 8.42 -6.03
C LEU A 17 6.95 8.57 -5.47
N VAL A 18 7.92 7.78 -5.94
CA VAL A 18 9.31 7.89 -5.51
C VAL A 18 9.87 9.30 -5.77
N PRO A 19 9.90 9.85 -7.00
CA PRO A 19 10.45 11.19 -7.21
C PRO A 19 9.68 12.27 -6.45
N TYR A 20 8.35 12.14 -6.32
CA TYR A 20 7.55 13.07 -5.53
C TYR A 20 7.97 13.06 -4.05
N LEU A 21 8.08 11.89 -3.43
CA LEU A 21 8.50 11.77 -2.02
C LEU A 21 9.92 12.28 -1.78
N TYR A 22 10.82 12.05 -2.74
CA TYR A 22 12.19 12.55 -2.65
C TYR A 22 12.26 14.07 -2.82
N SER A 23 11.32 14.69 -3.56
CA SER A 23 11.25 16.15 -3.69
C SER A 23 10.91 16.87 -2.38
N PHE A 24 10.15 16.22 -1.47
CA PHE A 24 9.87 16.74 -0.12
C PHE A 24 10.97 16.43 0.89
N SER A 25 11.93 15.57 0.55
CA SER A 25 13.09 15.31 1.38
C SER A 25 14.12 16.42 1.16
N SER A 26 13.79 17.62 1.63
CA SER A 26 14.67 18.80 1.55
C SER A 26 15.89 18.61 2.45
N GLY A 27 16.96 18.02 1.90
CA GLY A 27 18.31 18.19 2.44
C GLY A 27 18.90 17.08 3.31
N ASN A 28 18.26 15.92 3.46
CA ASN A 28 18.94 14.74 4.01
C ASN A 28 19.23 13.74 2.90
N PRO A 29 20.31 13.93 2.11
CA PRO A 29 20.74 12.89 1.19
C PRO A 29 21.12 11.68 2.04
N PHE A 30 20.39 10.59 1.86
CA PHE A 30 20.88 9.26 2.17
C PHE A 30 22.28 9.14 1.56
N TYR A 31 23.33 9.19 2.40
CA TYR A 31 24.73 9.35 2.01
C TYR A 31 25.32 8.22 1.14
N SER A 32 24.51 7.23 0.76
CA SER A 32 24.90 6.12 -0.12
C SER A 32 23.83 5.87 -1.17
N ALA A 33 24.24 5.80 -2.44
CA ALA A 33 23.39 5.40 -3.56
C ALA A 33 22.70 4.05 -3.30
N GLU A 34 23.34 3.16 -2.55
CA GLU A 34 22.78 1.86 -2.15
C GLU A 34 21.50 2.03 -1.31
N ARG A 35 21.53 2.90 -0.28
CA ARG A 35 20.37 3.13 0.59
C ARG A 35 19.23 3.80 -0.16
N THR A 36 19.53 4.74 -1.05
CA THR A 36 18.52 5.39 -1.89
C THR A 36 17.84 4.40 -2.81
N VAL A 37 18.60 3.56 -3.53
CA VAL A 37 18.05 2.57 -4.45
C VAL A 37 17.26 1.51 -3.67
N MET A 38 17.78 1.04 -2.54
CA MET A 38 17.09 0.05 -1.70
C MET A 38 15.77 0.59 -1.17
N ASN A 39 15.72 1.83 -0.68
CA ASN A 39 14.49 2.45 -0.18
C ASN A 39 13.48 2.70 -1.31
N ALA A 40 13.94 3.17 -2.48
CA ALA A 40 13.09 3.34 -3.65
C ALA A 40 12.48 2.00 -4.12
N LEU A 41 13.25 0.92 -4.13
CA LEU A 41 12.77 -0.43 -4.46
C LEU A 41 11.77 -0.93 -3.42
N LYS A 42 12.10 -0.87 -2.13
CA LYS A 42 11.19 -1.26 -1.04
C LYS A 42 9.86 -0.51 -1.14
N LEU A 43 9.91 0.80 -1.32
CA LEU A 43 8.71 1.63 -1.44
C LEU A 43 7.89 1.26 -2.69
N SER A 44 8.55 1.06 -3.83
CA SER A 44 7.88 0.69 -5.08
C SER A 44 7.19 -0.68 -4.97
N PHE A 45 7.86 -1.67 -4.39
CA PHE A 45 7.26 -2.99 -4.15
C PHE A 45 6.12 -2.95 -3.14
N SER A 46 6.30 -2.23 -2.03
CA SER A 46 5.26 -2.10 -1.00
C SER A 46 3.99 -1.45 -1.58
N LEU A 47 4.13 -0.36 -2.32
CA LEU A 47 2.99 0.31 -2.96
C LEU A 47 2.36 -0.55 -4.06
N GLY A 48 3.17 -1.24 -4.87
CA GLY A 48 2.68 -2.22 -5.85
C GLY A 48 1.88 -3.35 -5.19
N PHE A 49 2.31 -3.82 -4.02
CA PHE A 49 1.60 -4.82 -3.24
C PHE A 49 0.28 -4.27 -2.66
N LEU A 50 0.26 -3.02 -2.19
CA LEU A 50 -0.95 -2.37 -1.70
C LEU A 50 -2.05 -2.28 -2.78
N LEU A 51 -1.69 -2.11 -4.05
CA LEU A 51 -2.63 -2.12 -5.17
C LEU A 51 -3.28 -3.50 -5.42
N GLN A 52 -2.73 -4.58 -4.86
CA GLN A 52 -3.37 -5.89 -4.91
C GLN A 52 -4.49 -6.06 -3.88
N ILE A 53 -4.50 -5.25 -2.82
CA ILE A 53 -5.48 -5.37 -1.73
C ILE A 53 -6.93 -5.28 -2.24
N PRO A 54 -7.31 -4.30 -3.07
CA PRO A 54 -8.68 -4.22 -3.58
C PRO A 54 -9.07 -5.46 -4.38
N LEU A 55 -8.16 -5.95 -5.22
CA LEU A 55 -8.40 -7.16 -6.03
C LEU A 55 -8.54 -8.40 -5.14
N ALA A 56 -7.68 -8.55 -4.13
CA ALA A 56 -7.71 -9.67 -3.21
C ALA A 56 -9.03 -9.71 -2.43
N ILE A 57 -9.46 -8.58 -1.87
CA ILE A 57 -10.70 -8.48 -1.11
C ILE A 57 -11.92 -8.73 -2.01
N PHE A 58 -11.92 -8.21 -3.24
CA PHE A 58 -12.96 -8.50 -4.23
C PHE A 58 -13.06 -10.00 -4.55
N LEU A 59 -11.93 -10.67 -4.75
CA LEU A 59 -11.90 -12.11 -5.00
C LEU A 59 -12.39 -12.91 -3.78
N LEU A 60 -12.02 -12.52 -2.56
CA LEU A 60 -12.48 -13.17 -1.33
C LEU A 60 -14.01 -13.13 -1.18
N ASP A 61 -14.65 -12.02 -1.51
CA ASP A 61 -16.12 -11.92 -1.49
C ASP A 61 -16.74 -12.71 -2.66
N LYS A 62 -16.13 -12.69 -3.86
CA LYS A 62 -16.58 -13.48 -5.01
C LYS A 62 -16.56 -14.99 -4.73
N PHE A 63 -15.55 -15.48 -3.99
CA PHE A 63 -15.47 -16.87 -3.55
C PHE A 63 -16.28 -17.15 -2.27
N ARG A 64 -17.02 -16.16 -1.75
CA ARG A 64 -17.82 -16.23 -0.52
C ARG A 64 -17.01 -16.62 0.73
N ILE A 65 -15.71 -16.35 0.72
CA ILE A 65 -14.81 -16.61 1.86
C ILE A 65 -15.03 -15.52 2.92
N VAL A 66 -15.13 -14.27 2.50
CA VAL A 66 -15.34 -13.14 3.40
C VAL A 66 -16.44 -12.23 2.86
N SER A 67 -17.44 -11.93 3.68
CA SER A 67 -18.51 -11.02 3.29
C SER A 67 -18.12 -9.55 3.50
N TYR A 68 -18.73 -8.66 2.72
CA TYR A 68 -18.70 -7.21 2.98
C TYR A 68 -18.92 -6.83 4.46
N GLU A 69 -19.89 -7.42 5.14
CA GLU A 69 -20.16 -7.09 6.55
C GLU A 69 -19.00 -7.48 7.46
N THR A 70 -18.40 -8.64 7.20
CA THR A 70 -17.20 -9.10 7.91
C THR A 70 -16.01 -8.17 7.67
N MET A 71 -15.75 -7.79 6.41
CA MET A 71 -14.67 -6.86 6.08
C MET A 71 -14.90 -5.47 6.70
N ARG A 72 -16.15 -5.00 6.76
CA ARG A 72 -16.52 -3.74 7.40
C ARG A 72 -16.31 -3.79 8.92
N ALA A 73 -16.67 -4.89 9.57
CA ALA A 73 -16.45 -5.09 11.00
C ALA A 73 -14.96 -5.18 11.36
N LEU A 74 -14.17 -5.82 10.49
CA LEU A 74 -12.72 -6.00 10.67
C LEU A 74 -11.88 -4.78 10.26
N ARG A 75 -12.50 -3.66 9.84
CA ARG A 75 -11.81 -2.45 9.41
C ARG A 75 -10.78 -1.97 10.44
N LEU A 76 -11.20 -1.76 11.69
CA LEU A 76 -10.32 -1.24 12.74
C LEU A 76 -9.20 -2.24 13.13
N PRO A 77 -9.49 -3.54 13.34
CA PRO A 77 -8.44 -4.55 13.53
C PRO A 77 -7.39 -4.58 12.41
N LEU A 78 -7.83 -4.55 11.15
CA LEU A 78 -6.92 -4.53 9.99
C LEU A 78 -6.03 -3.29 9.98
N TYR A 79 -6.59 -2.14 10.34
CA TYR A 79 -5.84 -0.88 10.43
C TYR A 79 -4.74 -0.97 11.50
N LEU A 80 -5.07 -1.50 12.68
CA LEU A 80 -4.11 -1.65 13.77
C LEU A 80 -3.00 -2.66 13.44
N VAL A 81 -3.34 -3.80 12.86
CA VAL A 81 -2.36 -4.82 12.44
C VAL A 81 -1.39 -4.24 11.42
N LEU A 82 -1.90 -3.46 10.46
CA LEU A 82 -1.06 -2.89 9.42
C LEU A 82 -0.19 -1.75 9.94
N ILE A 83 -0.70 -0.90 10.83
CA ILE A 83 0.12 0.10 11.54
C ILE A 83 1.27 -0.61 12.24
N ALA A 84 0.99 -1.66 13.01
CA ALA A 84 2.03 -2.43 13.70
C ALA A 84 3.05 -3.01 12.72
N LEU A 85 2.61 -3.56 11.59
CA LEU A 85 3.46 -4.17 10.58
C LEU A 85 4.34 -3.14 9.86
N ILE A 86 3.79 -1.98 9.50
CA ILE A 86 4.56 -0.89 8.89
C ILE A 86 5.58 -0.35 9.89
N PHE A 87 5.18 -0.05 11.12
CA PHE A 87 6.11 0.47 12.13
C PHE A 87 7.23 -0.52 12.46
N ASN A 88 6.95 -1.82 12.46
CA ASN A 88 7.96 -2.85 12.71
C ASN A 88 8.90 -3.06 11.51
N SER A 89 8.36 -3.05 10.28
CA SER A 89 9.14 -3.27 9.05
C SER A 89 9.97 -2.05 8.61
N SER A 90 9.61 -0.85 9.07
CA SER A 90 10.11 0.43 8.53
C SER A 90 11.26 1.03 9.31
N ALA A 91 12.03 0.24 10.07
CA ALA A 91 13.13 0.72 10.92
C ALA A 91 14.16 1.62 10.18
N ASP A 92 14.26 1.53 8.84
CA ASP A 92 15.16 2.35 7.99
C ASP A 92 14.44 3.30 7.00
N LEU A 93 13.10 3.37 7.03
CA LEU A 93 12.31 4.21 6.13
C LEU A 93 11.98 5.55 6.82
N GLY A 94 12.22 6.66 6.13
CA GLY A 94 11.96 7.99 6.69
C GLY A 94 10.49 8.20 7.06
N GLY A 95 10.20 8.98 8.10
CA GLY A 95 8.83 9.16 8.63
C GLY A 95 7.79 9.58 7.58
N LEU A 96 8.17 10.39 6.58
CA LEU A 96 7.30 10.76 5.46
C LEU A 96 6.87 9.55 4.62
N THR A 97 7.78 8.60 4.37
CA THR A 97 7.48 7.39 3.61
C THR A 97 6.52 6.45 4.36
N MET A 98 6.64 6.37 5.69
CA MET A 98 5.70 5.62 6.53
C MET A 98 4.28 6.20 6.44
N ILE A 99 4.15 7.53 6.55
CA ILE A 99 2.85 8.21 6.45
C ILE A 99 2.21 7.95 5.09
N VAL A 100 2.99 7.99 4.01
CA VAL A 100 2.49 7.76 2.65
C VAL A 100 2.05 6.31 2.46
N LEU A 101 2.79 5.33 2.99
CA LEU A 101 2.38 3.93 2.95
C LEU A 101 1.08 3.69 3.73
N LEU A 102 0.95 4.29 4.92
CA LEU A 102 -0.28 4.21 5.72
C LEU A 102 -1.47 4.81 5.00
N LEU A 103 -1.35 6.03 4.49
CA LEU A 103 -2.42 6.70 3.74
C LEU A 103 -2.79 5.92 2.49
N SER A 104 -1.80 5.41 1.74
CA SER A 104 -2.05 4.60 0.55
C SER A 104 -2.83 3.35 0.90
N PHE A 105 -2.47 2.66 1.99
CA PHE A 105 -3.24 1.50 2.45
C PHE A 105 -4.68 1.87 2.81
N PHE A 106 -4.89 2.92 3.61
CA PHE A 106 -6.25 3.34 3.99
C PHE A 106 -7.11 3.62 2.76
N ILE A 107 -6.57 4.34 1.78
CA ILE A 107 -7.25 4.63 0.52
C ILE A 107 -7.58 3.34 -0.23
N MET A 108 -6.63 2.41 -0.37
CA MET A 108 -6.85 1.17 -1.10
C MET A 108 -7.87 0.26 -0.39
N PHE A 109 -7.82 0.18 0.94
CA PHE A 109 -8.79 -0.59 1.70
C PHE A 109 -10.20 0.01 1.61
N GLU A 110 -10.34 1.33 1.73
CA GLU A 110 -11.64 2.00 1.57
C GLU A 110 -12.18 1.86 0.15
N LEU A 111 -11.33 1.97 -0.87
CA LEU A 111 -11.70 1.69 -2.26
C LEU A 111 -12.20 0.25 -2.44
N SER A 112 -11.57 -0.72 -1.76
CA SER A 112 -11.99 -2.12 -1.83
C SER A 112 -13.39 -2.33 -1.25
N LEU A 113 -13.69 -1.69 -0.11
CA LEU A 113 -15.02 -1.74 0.50
C LEU A 113 -16.06 -1.02 -0.37
N PHE A 114 -15.68 0.09 -1.00
CA PHE A 114 -16.55 0.82 -1.91
C PHE A 114 -16.91 -0.03 -3.15
N VAL A 115 -15.93 -0.68 -3.78
CA VAL A 115 -16.15 -1.58 -4.92
C VAL A 115 -17.04 -2.76 -4.54
N LEU A 116 -16.83 -3.35 -3.37
CA LEU A 116 -17.69 -4.42 -2.84
C LEU A 116 -19.13 -3.94 -2.60
N GLY A 117 -19.29 -2.73 -2.06
CA GLY A 117 -20.60 -2.12 -1.85
C GLY A 117 -21.35 -1.89 -3.16
N LEU A 118 -20.66 -1.51 -4.23
CA LEU A 118 -21.24 -1.39 -5.57
C LEU A 118 -21.62 -2.75 -6.17
N SER A 119 -20.80 -3.78 -5.97
CA SER A 119 -21.05 -5.12 -6.52
C SER A 119 -22.25 -5.84 -5.89
N LYS A 120 -22.70 -5.43 -4.70
CA LYS A 120 -23.85 -6.02 -3.99
C LYS A 120 -25.17 -5.30 -4.26
N ARG A 121 -25.15 -4.14 -4.92
CA ARG A 121 -26.34 -3.48 -5.47
C ARG A 121 -26.65 -4.06 -6.84
#